data_AF-A0A0H3DDL6-F1
#
_entry.id   AF-A0A0H3DDL6-F1
#
_cell.length_a   1.000
_cell.length_b   1.000
_cell.length_c   1.000
_cell.angle_alpha   90.00
_cell.angle_beta   90.00
_cell.angle_gamma   90.00
#
_symmetry.space_group_name_H-M   'P 1'
#
loop_
_entity.id
_entity.type
_entity.pdbx_description
1 polymer ?
#
loop_
_entity_poly.entity_id
_entity_poly.type
_entity_poly.pdbx_seq_one_letter_code
_entity_poly.pdbx_strand_id
1 'polypeptide(L)'
;MVAIWRAYTRPEQLSRVRGFFHVVGLAAYRPEDFREFIDSLDDLTKVLASLAEREGRDAKEALTLATVTIAAMRGLLLPEVLTPTAHSKDAVALLLRMSKDRSAPRTRPGASG
;
A
#
# COMPACT_ATOMS: atom_id res chain seq x y z
N MET A 1 -3.32 -3.20 -7.38
CA MET A 1 -4.08 -3.08 -6.11
C MET A 1 -5.17 -4.14 -5.91
N VAL A 2 -6.17 -4.30 -6.81
CA VAL A 2 -7.34 -5.19 -6.55
C VAL A 2 -6.96 -6.64 -6.22
N ALA A 3 -6.05 -7.24 -6.99
CA ALA A 3 -5.62 -8.62 -6.75
C ALA A 3 -4.89 -8.78 -5.40
N ILE A 4 -4.05 -7.80 -5.06
CA ILE A 4 -3.34 -7.75 -3.78
C ILE A 4 -4.35 -7.60 -2.63
N TRP A 5 -5.28 -6.64 -2.72
CA TRP A 5 -6.33 -6.45 -1.72
C TRP A 5 -7.13 -7.72 -1.49
N ARG A 6 -7.62 -8.35 -2.57
CA ARG A 6 -8.37 -9.62 -2.48
C ARG A 6 -7.56 -10.77 -1.88
N ALA A 7 -6.24 -10.77 -2.03
CA ALA A 7 -5.40 -11.77 -1.39
C ALA A 7 -5.36 -11.56 0.13
N TYR A 8 -5.18 -10.32 0.60
CA TYR A 8 -5.08 -10.00 2.02
C TYR A 8 -6.42 -10.01 2.77
N THR A 9 -7.55 -9.82 2.10
CA THR A 9 -8.88 -9.85 2.72
C THR A 9 -9.56 -11.21 2.67
N ARG A 10 -8.85 -12.29 2.29
CA ARG A 10 -9.41 -13.65 2.42
C ARG A 10 -9.56 -14.00 3.91
N PRO A 11 -10.63 -14.69 4.33
CA PRO A 11 -10.86 -15.01 5.75
C PRO A 11 -9.65 -15.67 6.43
N GLU A 12 -8.95 -16.55 5.72
CA GLU A 12 -7.78 -17.27 6.22
C GLU A 12 -6.56 -16.36 6.38
N GLN A 13 -6.47 -15.30 5.56
CA GLN A 13 -5.39 -14.32 5.61
C GLN A 13 -5.64 -13.25 6.68
N LEU A 14 -6.91 -12.96 7.03
CA LEU A 14 -7.23 -12.00 8.10
C LEU A 14 -6.62 -12.40 9.45
N SER A 15 -6.50 -13.69 9.75
CA SER A 15 -5.81 -14.17 10.96
C SER A 15 -4.33 -13.74 10.98
N ARG A 16 -3.65 -13.86 9.84
CA ARG A 16 -2.25 -13.42 9.69
C ARG A 16 -2.13 -11.90 9.77
N VAL A 17 -3.08 -11.16 9.19
CA VAL A 17 -3.13 -9.70 9.27
C VAL A 17 -3.35 -9.22 10.71
N ARG A 18 -4.20 -9.91 11.49
CA ARG A 18 -4.34 -9.64 12.94
C ARG A 18 -3.03 -9.86 13.69
N GLY A 19 -2.35 -10.98 13.44
CA GLY A 19 -1.03 -11.26 14.01
C GLY A 19 -0.01 -10.17 13.67
N PHE A 20 0.02 -9.72 12.41
CA PHE A 20 0.86 -8.61 11.99
C PHE A 20 0.58 -7.33 12.79
N PHE A 21 -0.69 -6.89 12.88
CA PHE A 21 -1.03 -5.68 13.64
C PHE A 21 -0.78 -5.82 15.14
N HIS A 22 -0.89 -7.03 15.69
CA HIS A 22 -0.52 -7.29 17.08
C HIS A 22 0.98 -7.02 17.32
N VAL A 23 1.85 -7.55 16.46
CA VAL A 23 3.31 -7.32 16.56
C VAL A 23 3.66 -5.85 16.32
N VAL A 24 3.02 -5.18 15.35
CA VAL A 24 3.18 -3.72 15.16
C VAL A 24 2.82 -2.96 16.43
N GLY A 25 1.71 -3.31 17.08
CA GLY A 25 1.31 -2.71 18.34
C GLY A 25 2.35 -2.87 19.43
N LEU A 26 2.92 -4.07 19.59
CA LEU A 26 4.01 -4.32 20.55
C LEU A 26 5.27 -3.52 20.23
N ALA A 27 5.69 -3.53 18.95
CA ALA A 27 6.86 -2.81 18.47
C ALA A 27 6.75 -1.29 18.69
N ALA A 28 5.54 -0.73 18.64
CA ALA A 28 5.32 0.69 18.90
C ALA A 28 5.63 1.11 20.35
N TYR A 29 5.53 0.18 21.31
CA TYR A 29 5.86 0.44 22.73
C TYR A 29 7.28 0.01 23.13
N ARG A 30 7.92 -0.90 22.37
CA ARG A 30 9.26 -1.44 22.66
C ARG A 30 10.11 -1.54 21.38
N PRO A 31 10.38 -0.43 20.67
CA PRO A 31 10.95 -0.51 19.33
C PRO A 31 12.33 -1.19 19.28
N GLU A 32 13.14 -1.04 20.32
CA GLU A 32 14.45 -1.67 20.49
C GLU A 32 14.42 -3.21 20.42
N ASP A 33 13.35 -3.84 20.92
CA ASP A 33 13.15 -5.30 20.93
C ASP A 33 12.71 -5.85 19.55
N PHE A 34 12.23 -4.98 18.66
CA PHE A 34 11.60 -5.34 17.38
C PHE A 34 12.33 -4.75 16.16
N ARG A 35 13.60 -4.38 16.28
CA ARG A 35 14.37 -3.71 15.21
C ARG A 35 14.33 -4.46 13.87
N GLU A 36 14.58 -5.78 13.87
CA GLU A 36 14.51 -6.59 12.64
C GLU A 36 13.11 -6.56 12.01
N PHE A 37 12.06 -6.65 12.83
CA PHE A 37 10.69 -6.54 12.34
C PHE A 37 10.42 -5.15 11.73
N ILE A 38 10.83 -4.08 12.41
CA ILE A 38 10.66 -2.70 11.94
C ILE A 38 11.42 -2.49 10.62
N ASP A 39 12.66 -2.94 10.51
CA ASP A 39 13.47 -2.83 9.29
C ASP A 39 12.85 -3.59 8.11
N SER A 40 12.22 -4.74 8.38
CA SER A 40 11.51 -5.53 7.37
C SER A 40 10.20 -4.89 6.87
N LEU A 41 9.64 -3.92 7.60
CA LEU A 41 8.40 -3.26 7.19
C LEU A 41 8.54 -2.55 5.83
N ASP A 42 9.75 -2.15 5.46
CA ASP A 42 10.02 -1.46 4.20
C ASP A 42 10.31 -2.42 3.04
N ASP A 43 10.49 -3.72 3.28
CA ASP A 43 10.89 -4.66 2.23
C ASP A 43 9.80 -4.83 1.17
N LEU A 44 8.53 -4.92 1.58
CA LEU A 44 7.43 -4.95 0.61
C LEU A 44 7.32 -3.65 -0.18
N THR A 45 7.63 -2.50 0.45
CA THR A 45 7.69 -1.20 -0.24
C THR A 45 8.78 -1.22 -1.30
N LYS A 46 9.98 -1.73 -0.98
CA LYS A 46 11.10 -1.86 -1.92
C LYS A 46 10.74 -2.79 -3.09
N VAL A 47 10.13 -3.94 -2.82
CA VAL A 47 9.68 -4.89 -3.86
C VAL A 47 8.68 -4.22 -4.83
N LEU A 48 7.72 -3.46 -4.31
CA LEU A 48 6.77 -2.73 -5.15
C LEU A 48 7.43 -1.59 -5.93
N ALA A 49 8.38 -0.87 -5.34
CA ALA A 49 9.14 0.16 -6.03
C ALA A 49 9.93 -0.43 -7.21
N SER A 50 10.66 -1.52 -6.98
CA SER A 50 11.40 -2.21 -8.05
C SER A 50 10.48 -2.76 -9.15
N LEU A 51 9.27 -3.21 -8.81
CA LEU A 51 8.29 -3.60 -9.82
C LEU A 51 7.84 -2.40 -10.67
N ALA A 52 7.54 -1.27 -10.04
CA ALA A 52 7.11 -0.06 -10.74
C ALA A 52 8.22 0.55 -11.62
N GLU A 53 9.50 0.47 -11.19
CA GLU A 53 10.65 0.83 -12.02
C GLU A 53 10.74 -0.04 -13.27
N ARG A 54 10.55 -1.36 -13.13
CA ARG A 54 10.53 -2.31 -14.26
C ARG A 54 9.37 -2.04 -15.23
N GLU A 55 8.30 -1.39 -14.77
CA GLU A 55 7.19 -0.92 -15.61
C GLU A 55 7.46 0.45 -16.26
N GLY A 56 8.67 1.01 -16.09
CA GLY A 56 9.14 2.22 -16.77
C GLY A 56 8.95 3.52 -15.97
N ARG A 57 8.64 3.45 -14.67
CA ARG A 57 8.61 4.65 -13.82
C ARG A 57 10.00 5.07 -13.39
N ASP A 58 10.17 6.37 -13.19
CA ASP A 58 11.34 6.92 -12.51
C ASP A 58 11.45 6.35 -11.07
N ALA A 59 12.67 6.11 -10.59
CA ALA A 59 12.93 5.47 -9.30
C ALA A 59 12.29 6.23 -8.12
N LYS A 60 12.35 7.57 -8.13
CA LYS A 60 11.74 8.38 -7.08
C LYS A 60 10.22 8.30 -7.14
N GLU A 61 9.66 8.32 -8.34
CA GLU A 61 8.21 8.16 -8.54
C GLU A 61 7.73 6.77 -8.10
N ALA A 62 8.47 5.72 -8.47
CA ALA A 62 8.21 4.34 -8.12
C ALA A 62 8.23 4.12 -6.60
N LEU A 63 9.25 4.62 -5.91
CA LEU A 63 9.34 4.56 -4.45
C LEU A 63 8.19 5.32 -3.80
N THR A 64 7.90 6.53 -4.26
CA THR A 64 6.79 7.35 -3.72
C THR A 64 5.45 6.63 -3.89
N LEU A 65 5.20 6.05 -5.07
CA LEU A 65 3.99 5.29 -5.36
C LEU A 65 3.88 4.04 -4.47
N ALA A 66 4.98 3.31 -4.28
CA ALA A 66 5.03 2.13 -3.43
C ALA A 66 4.74 2.49 -1.96
N THR A 67 5.36 3.54 -1.44
CA THR A 67 5.13 4.03 -0.07
C THR A 67 3.67 4.40 0.16
N VAL A 68 3.08 5.19 -0.74
CA VAL A 68 1.66 5.57 -0.63
C VAL A 68 0.75 4.34 -0.71
N THR A 69 1.07 3.40 -1.61
CA THR A 69 0.32 2.15 -1.76
C THR A 69 0.32 1.32 -0.48
N ILE A 70 1.49 1.12 0.13
CA ILE A 70 1.63 0.33 1.37
C ILE A 70 0.98 1.03 2.56
N ALA A 71 1.15 2.36 2.69
CA ALA A 71 0.49 3.13 3.74
C ALA A 71 -1.04 3.01 3.64
N ALA A 72 -1.60 3.17 2.43
CA ALA A 72 -3.03 3.04 2.20
C ALA A 72 -3.52 1.61 2.47
N MET A 73 -2.80 0.58 2.02
CA MET A 73 -3.14 -0.81 2.31
C MET A 73 -3.18 -1.10 3.82
N ARG A 74 -2.15 -0.68 4.57
CA ARG A 74 -2.11 -0.84 6.04
C ARG A 74 -3.27 -0.11 6.71
N GLY A 75 -3.51 1.14 6.31
CA GLY A 75 -4.62 1.94 6.83
C GLY A 75 -6.00 1.33 6.57
N LEU A 76 -6.17 0.58 5.47
CA LEU A 76 -7.43 -0.09 5.14
C LEU A 76 -7.55 -1.50 5.74
N LEU A 77 -6.44 -2.21 5.92
CA LEU A 77 -6.44 -3.53 6.56
C LEU A 77 -6.71 -3.44 8.06
N LEU A 78 -6.28 -2.35 8.72
CA LEU A 78 -6.52 -2.13 10.14
C LEU A 78 -8.02 -2.13 10.50
N PRO A 79 -8.88 -1.29 9.90
CA PRO A 79 -10.31 -1.35 10.17
C PRO A 79 -10.89 -2.70 9.75
N GLU A 80 -10.44 -3.29 8.64
CA GLU A 80 -10.94 -4.60 8.18
C GLU A 80 -10.73 -5.73 9.22
N VAL A 81 -9.62 -5.72 9.97
CA VAL A 81 -9.37 -6.73 11.02
C VAL A 81 -10.04 -6.43 12.36
N LEU A 82 -10.31 -5.15 12.66
CA LEU A 82 -10.97 -4.71 13.88
C LEU A 82 -12.49 -4.86 13.76
N THR A 83 -13.05 -4.26 12.71
CA THR A 83 -14.49 -4.24 12.40
C THR A 83 -14.64 -4.24 10.88
N PRO A 84 -14.91 -5.38 10.22
CA PRO A 84 -15.09 -5.42 8.78
C PRO A 84 -16.16 -4.42 8.33
N THR A 85 -15.81 -3.48 7.43
CA THR A 85 -16.76 -2.46 6.94
C THR A 85 -16.82 -2.44 5.43
N ALA A 86 -17.98 -2.07 4.87
CA ALA A 86 -18.13 -1.93 3.43
C ALA A 86 -17.23 -0.83 2.83
N HIS A 87 -16.85 0.16 3.63
CA HIS A 87 -16.06 1.33 3.21
C HIS A 87 -14.66 0.98 2.68
N SER A 88 -14.07 -0.13 3.14
CA SER A 88 -12.74 -0.57 2.69
C SER A 88 -12.69 -0.82 1.18
N LYS A 89 -13.76 -1.37 0.59
CA LYS A 89 -13.82 -1.66 -0.86
C LYS A 89 -13.91 -0.38 -1.70
N ASP A 90 -14.72 0.57 -1.28
CA ASP A 90 -14.90 1.85 -1.98
C ASP A 90 -13.61 2.69 -1.94
N ALA A 91 -12.91 2.68 -0.79
CA ALA A 91 -11.62 3.35 -0.65
C ALA A 91 -10.54 2.73 -1.57
N VAL A 92 -10.48 1.40 -1.71
CA VAL A 92 -9.58 0.74 -2.66
C VAL A 92 -9.92 1.13 -4.11
N ALA A 93 -11.20 1.19 -4.45
CA ALA A 93 -11.64 1.61 -5.79
C ALA A 93 -11.24 3.06 -6.09
N LEU A 94 -11.36 3.97 -5.12
CA LEU A 94 -10.94 5.35 -5.25
C LEU A 94 -9.40 5.47 -5.42
N LEU A 95 -8.62 4.78 -4.60
CA LEU A 95 -7.15 4.77 -4.69
C LEU A 95 -6.67 4.29 -6.07
N LEU A 96 -7.33 3.27 -6.62
CA LEU A 96 -7.06 2.78 -7.97
C LEU A 96 -7.32 3.83 -9.03
N ARG A 97 -8.46 4.54 -8.95
CA ARG A 97 -8.78 5.64 -9.88
C ARG A 97 -7.72 6.74 -9.83
N MET A 98 -7.37 7.20 -8.64
CA MET A 98 -6.36 8.24 -8.44
C MET A 98 -4.98 7.84 -8.99
N SER A 99 -4.61 6.57 -8.91
CA SER A 99 -3.34 6.06 -9.48
C SER A 99 -3.35 6.03 -11.02
N LYS A 100 -4.51 5.75 -11.63
CA LYS A 100 -4.68 5.71 -13.09
C LYS A 100 -4.64 7.12 -13.69
N ASP A 101 -5.32 8.08 -13.05
CA ASP A 101 -5.38 9.47 -13.52
C ASP A 101 -4.01 10.16 -13.49
N ARG A 102 -3.13 9.76 -12.57
CA ARG A 102 -1.76 10.27 -12.47
C ARG A 102 -0.80 9.70 -13.52
N SER A 103 -1.17 8.56 -14.13
CA SER A 103 -0.35 7.86 -15.13
C SER A 103 -0.64 8.29 -16.58
N ALA A 104 -1.69 9.08 -16.81
CA ALA A 104 -1.96 9.64 -18.13
C ALA A 104 -0.95 10.77 -18.43
N PRO A 105 -0.32 10.80 -19.63
CA PRO A 105 0.54 11.92 -20.00
C PRO A 105 -0.26 13.20 -19.93
N ARG A 106 0.24 14.21 -19.21
CA ARG A 106 -0.26 15.58 -19.33
C ARG A 106 0.05 16.07 -20.74
N THR A 107 -0.83 15.81 -21.70
CA THR A 107 -0.81 16.50 -22.99
C THR A 107 -1.09 17.97 -22.72
N ARG A 108 -0.04 18.80 -22.68
CA ARG A 108 -0.19 20.25 -22.74
C ARG A 108 -0.87 20.58 -24.08
N PRO A 109 -2.01 21.29 -24.09
CA PRO A 109 -2.53 21.84 -25.34
C PRO A 109 -1.49 22.82 -25.86
N GLY A 110 -1.00 22.59 -27.08
CA GLY A 110 -0.11 23.50 -27.77
C GLY A 110 -0.75 24.88 -27.87
N ALA A 111 0.03 25.91 -27.56
CA ALA A 111 -0.32 27.28 -27.89
C ALA A 111 -0.34 27.39 -29.42
N SER A 112 -1.53 27.52 -30.00
CA SER A 112 -1.68 27.98 -31.38
C SER A 112 -1.40 29.49 -31.40
N GLY A 113 -0.44 29.88 -32.23
CA GLY A 113 -0.12 31.27 -32.53
C GLY A 113 -1.09 31.91 -33.51
#